data_AF-A0A9Q0VLP6-F1
#
_entry.id   AF-A0A9Q0VLP6-F1
#
_cell.length_a   1.000
_cell.length_b   1.000
_cell.length_c   1.000
_cell.angle_alpha   90.00
_cell.angle_beta   90.00
_cell.angle_gamma   90.00
#
_symmetry.space_group_name_H-M   'P 1'
#
loop_
_entity.id
_entity.type
_entity.pdbx_description
1 polymer ?
#
loop_
_entity_poly.entity_id
_entity_poly.type
_entity_poly.pdbx_seq_one_letter_code
_entity_poly.pdbx_strand_id
1 'polypeptide(L)'
;MKSIIERYSKQKEERQQLLNPASEVKREAASLRKELLCLQECHRQLMGEELSGLSIKDLENLENQLEMSMKGVRIKKGNLIYQENRELHKKVDLIDQENAELRKVYAERNADEANRASRPPYTVENGYDLLAPIRLQLSQPQPHNSDEPANSMKLG
;
A
#
# COMPACT_ATOMS: atom_id res chain seq x y z
N MET A 1 3.66 -90.62 -6.94
CA MET A 1 2.98 -89.81 -5.90
C MET A 1 3.83 -88.62 -5.44
N LYS A 2 5.13 -88.79 -5.14
CA LYS A 2 6.03 -87.70 -4.69
C LYS A 2 6.09 -86.48 -5.61
N SER A 3 6.12 -86.64 -6.94
CA SER A 3 6.21 -85.50 -7.88
C SER A 3 4.92 -84.67 -8.02
N ILE A 4 3.77 -85.19 -7.58
CA ILE A 4 2.52 -84.40 -7.55
C ILE A 4 2.50 -83.53 -6.30
N ILE A 5 2.93 -84.07 -5.16
CA ILE A 5 3.05 -83.35 -3.89
C ILE A 5 4.06 -82.21 -4.06
N GLU A 6 5.21 -82.47 -4.66
CA GLU A 6 6.26 -81.48 -4.85
C GLU A 6 5.84 -80.32 -5.77
N ARG A 7 5.11 -80.61 -6.85
CA ARG A 7 4.51 -79.56 -7.71
C ARG A 7 3.47 -78.72 -6.97
N TYR A 8 2.64 -79.34 -6.15
CA TYR A 8 1.63 -78.63 -5.38
C TYR A 8 2.25 -77.75 -4.29
N SER A 9 3.27 -78.26 -3.58
CA SER A 9 4.04 -77.49 -2.59
C SER A 9 4.68 -76.26 -3.22
N LYS A 10 5.35 -76.43 -4.36
CA LYS A 10 5.99 -75.33 -5.09
C LYS A 10 4.98 -74.26 -5.52
N GLN A 11 3.84 -74.68 -6.08
CA GLN A 11 2.80 -73.76 -6.52
C GLN A 11 2.10 -73.05 -5.35
N LYS A 12 1.94 -73.71 -4.20
CA LYS A 12 1.41 -73.11 -2.97
C LYS A 12 2.37 -72.06 -2.41
N GLU A 13 3.67 -72.34 -2.41
CA GLU A 13 4.72 -71.44 -1.94
C GLU A 13 4.85 -70.20 -2.83
N GLU A 14 4.76 -70.37 -4.15
CA GLU A 14 4.70 -69.26 -5.12
C GLU A 14 3.44 -68.39 -4.94
N ARG A 15 2.27 -69.00 -4.71
CA ARG A 15 1.03 -68.25 -4.39
C ARG A 15 1.13 -67.51 -3.07
N GLN A 16 1.77 -68.11 -2.07
CA GLN A 16 1.92 -67.52 -0.74
C GLN A 16 2.94 -66.37 -0.72
N GLN A 17 3.94 -66.39 -1.62
CA GLN A 17 4.82 -65.25 -1.89
C GLN A 17 4.10 -64.12 -2.63
N LEU A 18 3.24 -64.43 -3.60
CA LEU A 18 2.42 -63.42 -4.32
C LEU A 18 1.43 -62.70 -3.39
N LEU A 19 0.90 -63.41 -2.39
CA LEU A 19 -0.07 -62.89 -1.42
C LEU A 19 0.56 -62.37 -0.13
N ASN A 20 1.90 -62.23 -0.08
CA ASN A 20 2.57 -61.74 1.11
C ASN A 20 2.38 -60.21 1.22
N PRO A 21 1.72 -59.70 2.27
CA PRO A 21 1.51 -58.26 2.44
C PRO A 21 2.83 -57.48 2.44
N ALA A 22 3.92 -58.08 2.93
CA ALA A 22 5.23 -57.45 2.94
C ALA A 22 5.85 -57.31 1.54
N SER A 23 5.53 -58.18 0.58
CA SER A 23 5.99 -58.02 -0.81
C SER A 23 5.17 -56.98 -1.57
N GLU A 24 3.88 -56.85 -1.27
CA GLU A 24 3.03 -55.82 -1.88
C GLU A 24 3.45 -54.43 -1.44
N VAL A 25 3.68 -54.22 -0.13
CA VAL A 25 4.19 -52.95 0.41
C VAL A 25 5.55 -52.58 -0.20
N LYS A 26 6.44 -53.55 -0.44
CA LYS A 26 7.73 -53.30 -1.12
C LYS A 26 7.53 -52.87 -2.58
N ARG A 27 6.59 -53.50 -3.29
CA ARG A 27 6.24 -53.14 -4.68
C ARG A 27 5.66 -51.73 -4.75
N GLU A 28 4.74 -51.40 -3.86
CA GLU A 28 4.15 -50.06 -3.75
C GLU A 28 5.21 -49.00 -3.40
N ALA A 29 6.07 -49.28 -2.42
CA ALA A 29 7.16 -48.38 -2.06
C ALA A 29 8.13 -48.15 -3.24
N ALA A 30 8.42 -49.19 -4.04
CA ALA A 30 9.21 -49.05 -5.25
C ALA A 30 8.50 -48.21 -6.33
N SER A 31 7.18 -48.38 -6.49
CA SER A 31 6.37 -47.59 -7.41
C SER A 31 6.36 -46.11 -7.03
N LEU A 32 6.11 -45.79 -5.76
CA LEU A 32 6.12 -44.42 -5.24
C LEU A 32 7.50 -43.76 -5.39
N ARG A 33 8.58 -44.51 -5.15
CA ARG A 33 9.95 -44.01 -5.38
C ARG A 33 10.18 -43.64 -6.84
N LYS A 34 9.70 -44.47 -7.78
CA LYS A 34 9.81 -44.18 -9.21
C LYS A 34 9.02 -42.92 -9.58
N GLU A 35 7.79 -42.78 -9.09
CA GLU A 35 6.95 -41.62 -9.35
C GLU A 35 7.58 -40.32 -8.80
N LEU A 36 8.14 -40.37 -7.60
CA LEU A 36 8.87 -39.24 -6.99
C LEU A 36 10.08 -38.84 -7.84
N LEU A 37 10.85 -39.81 -8.33
CA LEU A 37 12.00 -39.54 -9.20
C LEU A 37 11.56 -38.87 -10.51
N CYS A 38 10.51 -39.38 -11.16
CA CYS A 38 9.98 -38.76 -12.38
C CYS A 38 9.47 -37.34 -12.12
N LEU A 39 8.79 -37.11 -10.99
CA LEU A 39 8.31 -35.78 -10.63
C LEU A 39 9.48 -34.81 -10.39
N GLN A 40 10.53 -35.26 -9.72
CA GLN A 40 11.72 -34.45 -9.46
C GLN A 40 12.46 -34.11 -10.76
N GLU A 41 12.57 -35.07 -11.69
CA GLU A 41 13.16 -34.85 -13.01
C GLU A 41 12.34 -33.85 -13.84
N CYS A 42 11.02 -34.01 -13.88
CA CYS A 42 10.13 -33.03 -14.50
C CYS A 42 10.30 -31.64 -13.87
N HIS A 43 10.45 -31.53 -12.55
CA HIS A 43 10.67 -30.25 -11.89
C HIS A 43 11.99 -29.60 -12.32
N ARG A 44 13.09 -30.36 -12.38
CA ARG A 44 14.38 -29.86 -12.88
C ARG A 44 14.27 -29.38 -14.33
N GLN A 45 13.61 -30.15 -15.19
CA GLN A 45 13.40 -29.77 -16.59
C GLN A 45 12.58 -28.48 -16.70
N LEU A 46 11.51 -28.34 -15.93
CA LEU A 46 10.72 -27.08 -15.85
C LEU A 46 11.54 -25.89 -15.34
N MET A 47 12.59 -26.13 -14.56
CA MET A 47 13.55 -25.11 -14.11
C MET A 47 14.68 -24.85 -15.12
N GLY A 48 14.70 -25.56 -16.26
CA GLY A 48 15.74 -25.43 -17.29
C GLY A 48 17.01 -26.24 -17.02
N GLU A 49 16.96 -27.20 -16.09
CA GLU A 49 18.08 -28.05 -15.71
C GLU A 49 18.01 -29.42 -16.40
N GLU A 50 19.16 -30.07 -16.61
CA GLU A 50 19.27 -31.45 -17.13
C GLU A 50 18.46 -31.73 -18.43
N LEU A 51 18.45 -30.76 -19.35
CA LEU A 51 17.71 -30.88 -20.62
C LEU A 51 18.40 -31.78 -21.66
N SER A 52 19.63 -32.20 -21.39
CA SER A 52 20.38 -33.12 -22.25
C SER A 52 19.69 -34.48 -22.31
N GLY A 53 19.19 -34.86 -23.48
CA GLY A 53 18.47 -36.13 -23.70
C GLY A 53 17.01 -35.94 -24.11
N LEU A 54 16.46 -34.72 -24.00
CA LEU A 54 15.18 -34.37 -24.59
C LEU A 54 15.29 -34.22 -26.11
N SER A 55 14.25 -34.62 -26.83
CA SER A 55 14.17 -34.36 -28.27
C SER A 55 13.83 -32.90 -28.53
N ILE A 56 14.06 -32.43 -29.76
CA ILE A 56 13.67 -31.06 -30.18
C ILE A 56 12.17 -30.83 -29.94
N LYS A 57 11.34 -31.84 -30.18
CA LYS A 57 9.89 -31.81 -29.95
C LYS A 57 9.55 -31.62 -28.47
N ASP A 58 10.27 -32.31 -27.59
CA ASP A 58 10.05 -32.22 -26.15
C ASP A 58 10.48 -30.86 -25.61
N LEU A 59 11.59 -30.32 -26.11
CA LEU A 59 12.05 -28.97 -25.77
C LEU A 59 11.07 -27.90 -26.23
N GLU A 60 10.55 -27.99 -27.46
CA GLU A 60 9.53 -27.09 -27.98
C GLU A 60 8.25 -27.14 -27.13
N ASN A 61 7.81 -28.33 -26.72
CA ASN A 61 6.65 -28.48 -25.83
C ASN A 61 6.90 -27.84 -24.46
N LEU A 62 8.08 -28.07 -23.88
CA LEU A 62 8.48 -27.53 -22.58
C LEU A 62 8.52 -26.00 -22.61
N GLU A 63 9.11 -25.43 -23.66
CA GLU A 63 9.17 -23.98 -23.89
C GLU A 63 7.76 -23.38 -23.98
N ASN A 64 6.89 -23.96 -24.81
CA ASN A 64 5.50 -23.53 -24.95
C ASN A 64 4.73 -23.60 -23.62
N GLN A 65 4.93 -24.66 -22.83
CA GLN A 65 4.30 -24.82 -21.52
C GLN A 65 4.76 -23.72 -20.53
N LEU A 66 6.07 -23.44 -20.49
CA LEU A 66 6.63 -22.39 -19.65
C LEU A 66 6.16 -21.00 -20.10
N GLU A 67 6.16 -20.73 -21.40
CA GLU A 67 5.70 -19.45 -21.94
C GLU A 67 4.23 -19.18 -21.60
N MET A 68 3.35 -20.14 -21.85
CA MET A 68 1.91 -20.00 -21.57
C MET A 68 1.63 -19.82 -20.08
N SER A 69 2.29 -20.62 -19.22
CA SER A 69 2.12 -20.51 -17.77
C SER A 69 2.63 -19.17 -17.24
N MET A 70 3.82 -18.72 -17.67
CA MET A 70 4.37 -17.41 -17.32
C MET A 70 3.47 -16.26 -17.77
N LYS A 71 2.97 -16.31 -19.01
CA LYS A 71 2.03 -15.31 -19.54
C LYS A 71 0.79 -15.25 -18.66
N GLY A 72 0.22 -16.41 -18.29
CA GLY A 72 -0.91 -16.50 -17.37
C GLY A 72 -0.62 -15.86 -16.00
N VAL A 73 0.55 -16.14 -15.40
CA VAL A 73 0.96 -15.53 -14.12
C VAL A 73 1.11 -14.02 -14.25
N ARG A 74 1.74 -13.53 -15.32
CA ARG A 74 1.93 -12.09 -15.57
C ARG A 74 0.60 -11.36 -15.72
N ILE A 75 -0.34 -11.92 -16.47
CA ILE A 75 -1.69 -11.34 -16.64
C ILE A 75 -2.41 -11.26 -15.29
N LYS A 76 -2.41 -12.35 -14.51
CA LYS A 76 -3.05 -12.37 -13.18
C LYS A 76 -2.44 -11.32 -12.25
N LYS A 77 -1.11 -11.25 -12.17
CA LYS A 77 -0.40 -10.23 -11.38
C LYS A 77 -0.72 -8.82 -11.84
N GLY A 78 -0.70 -8.58 -13.15
CA GLY A 78 -1.03 -7.27 -13.74
C GLY A 78 -2.45 -6.83 -13.40
N ASN A 79 -3.42 -7.73 -13.53
CA ASN A 79 -4.82 -7.46 -13.18
C ASN A 79 -4.99 -7.12 -11.70
N LEU A 80 -4.32 -7.87 -10.80
CA LEU A 80 -4.37 -7.61 -9.37
C LEU A 80 -3.78 -6.24 -9.01
N ILE A 81 -2.57 -5.95 -9.52
CA ILE A 81 -1.90 -4.66 -9.32
C ILE A 81 -2.76 -3.50 -9.86
N TYR A 82 -3.39 -3.70 -11.02
CA TYR A 82 -4.27 -2.70 -11.62
C TYR A 82 -5.51 -2.42 -10.76
N GLN A 83 -6.13 -3.47 -10.22
CA GLN A 83 -7.28 -3.34 -9.32
C GLN A 83 -6.89 -2.61 -8.03
N GLU A 84 -5.79 -3.02 -7.40
CA GLU A 84 -5.30 -2.40 -6.18
C GLU A 84 -4.93 -0.91 -6.38
N ASN A 85 -4.23 -0.59 -7.48
CA ASN A 85 -3.95 0.80 -7.82
C ASN A 85 -5.25 1.61 -8.00
N ARG A 86 -6.23 1.07 -8.73
CA ARG A 86 -7.51 1.75 -8.93
C ARG A 86 -8.21 2.03 -7.61
N GLU A 87 -8.19 1.09 -6.66
CA GLU A 87 -8.78 1.29 -5.34
C GLU A 87 -8.02 2.33 -4.52
N LEU A 88 -6.69 2.32 -4.56
CA LEU A 88 -5.87 3.33 -3.89
C LEU A 88 -6.10 4.73 -4.45
N HIS A 89 -6.19 4.89 -5.77
CA HIS A 89 -6.50 6.19 -6.39
C HIS A 89 -7.86 6.73 -5.92
N LYS A 90 -8.89 5.88 -5.89
CA LYS A 90 -10.21 6.29 -5.35
C LYS A 90 -10.13 6.75 -3.89
N LYS A 91 -9.31 6.09 -3.05
CA LYS A 91 -9.12 6.49 -1.66
C LYS A 91 -8.41 7.84 -1.56
N VAL A 92 -7.39 8.08 -2.39
CA VAL A 92 -6.71 9.38 -2.47
C VAL A 92 -7.70 10.46 -2.88
N ASP A 93 -8.50 10.24 -3.93
CA ASP A 93 -9.50 11.21 -4.39
C ASP A 93 -10.52 11.57 -3.28
N LEU A 94 -10.99 10.58 -2.52
CA LEU A 94 -11.91 10.78 -1.40
C LEU A 94 -11.26 11.59 -0.26
N ILE A 95 -10.02 11.27 0.09
CA ILE A 95 -9.27 11.98 1.13
C ILE A 95 -9.00 13.42 0.70
N ASP A 96 -8.64 13.64 -0.56
CA ASP A 96 -8.41 14.98 -1.09
C ASP A 96 -9.69 15.82 -1.09
N GLN A 97 -10.83 15.21 -1.41
CA GLN A 97 -12.14 15.85 -1.29
C GLN A 97 -12.46 16.22 0.17
N GLU A 98 -12.32 15.30 1.11
CA GLU A 98 -12.57 15.55 2.53
C GLU A 98 -11.64 16.64 3.08
N ASN A 99 -10.35 16.57 2.74
CA ASN A 99 -9.36 17.58 3.12
C ASN A 99 -9.68 18.96 2.55
N ALA A 100 -10.20 19.04 1.33
CA ALA A 100 -10.62 20.30 0.73
C ALA A 100 -11.81 20.92 1.49
N GLU A 101 -12.80 20.10 1.87
CA GLU A 101 -13.93 20.56 2.68
C GLU A 101 -13.49 21.00 4.09
N LEU A 102 -12.63 20.22 4.74
CA LEU A 102 -12.07 20.62 6.05
C LEU A 102 -11.33 21.96 5.97
N ARG A 103 -10.50 22.17 4.94
CA ARG A 103 -9.79 23.45 4.74
C ARG A 103 -10.74 24.63 4.59
N LYS A 104 -11.88 24.46 3.90
CA LYS A 104 -12.92 25.51 3.81
C LYS A 104 -13.52 25.82 5.18
N VAL A 105 -13.90 24.81 5.94
CA VAL A 105 -14.46 24.98 7.30
C VAL A 105 -13.47 25.72 8.22
N TYR A 106 -12.18 25.37 8.17
CA TYR A 106 -11.16 26.09 8.94
C TYR A 106 -10.99 27.54 8.47
N ALA A 107 -11.04 27.81 7.17
CA ALA A 107 -10.96 29.17 6.64
C ALA A 107 -12.15 30.03 7.07
N GLU A 108 -13.37 29.48 7.02
CA GLU A 108 -14.60 30.14 7.46
C GLU A 108 -14.57 30.46 8.96
N ARG A 109 -14.19 29.49 9.80
CA ARG A 109 -14.08 29.69 11.25
C ARG A 109 -13.06 30.78 11.63
N ASN A 110 -11.92 30.84 10.95
CA ASN A 110 -10.93 31.89 11.16
C ASN A 110 -11.45 33.27 10.74
N ALA A 111 -12.25 33.35 9.67
CA ALA A 111 -12.90 34.58 9.26
C ALA A 111 -13.97 35.04 10.29
N ASP A 112 -14.74 34.12 10.85
CA ASP A 112 -15.71 34.41 11.91
C ASP A 112 -15.05 34.85 13.22
N GLU A 113 -13.93 34.23 13.61
CA GLU A 113 -13.14 34.63 14.78
C GLU A 113 -12.51 36.02 14.58
N ALA A 114 -11.99 36.32 13.39
CA ALA A 114 -11.50 37.65 13.04
C ALA A 114 -12.63 38.70 13.04
N ASN A 115 -13.82 38.35 12.54
CA ASN A 115 -15.01 39.21 12.59
C ASN A 115 -15.54 39.43 14.01
N ARG A 116 -15.45 38.43 14.90
CA ARG A 116 -15.84 38.55 16.31
C ARG A 116 -14.81 39.35 17.11
N ALA A 117 -13.51 39.17 16.84
CA ALA A 117 -12.43 39.92 17.48
C ALA A 117 -12.40 41.39 17.07
N SER A 118 -12.88 41.73 15.86
CA SER A 118 -13.06 43.11 15.40
C SER A 118 -14.35 43.77 15.91
N ARG A 119 -15.25 43.01 16.57
CA ARG A 119 -16.42 43.55 17.25
C ARG A 119 -16.02 43.95 18.68
N PRO A 120 -16.08 45.24 19.07
CA PRO A 120 -15.67 45.66 20.41
C PRO A 120 -16.53 44.95 21.48
N PRO A 121 -15.98 44.59 22.66
CA PRO A 121 -16.64 43.69 23.61
C PRO A 121 -17.91 44.25 24.29
N TYR A 122 -18.30 45.48 23.96
CA TYR A 122 -19.36 46.21 24.64
C TYR A 122 -20.17 47.06 23.65
N THR A 123 -20.94 46.42 22.76
CA THR A 123 -22.10 47.08 22.15
C THR A 123 -23.34 46.47 22.79
N VAL A 124 -23.71 47.02 23.94
CA VAL A 124 -25.10 46.96 24.40
C VAL A 124 -25.92 47.73 23.38
N GLU A 125 -26.91 47.07 22.81
CA GLU A 125 -27.87 47.66 21.88
C GLU A 125 -28.74 48.67 22.65
N ASN A 126 -28.21 49.87 22.88
CA ASN A 126 -28.98 51.04 23.27
C ASN A 126 -28.87 52.03 22.12
N GLY A 127 -29.98 52.21 21.41
CA GLY A 127 -30.08 53.09 20.26
C GLY A 127 -29.92 54.54 20.66
N TYR A 128 -28.69 55.05 20.67
CA TYR A 128 -28.39 56.46 20.44
C TYR A 128 -27.09 56.59 19.63
N ASP A 129 -27.26 57.21 18.47
CA ASP A 129 -26.29 57.52 17.43
C ASP A 129 -25.26 58.55 17.92
N LEU A 130 -24.04 58.13 18.30
CA LEU A 130 -22.90 59.02 18.48
C LEU A 130 -21.65 58.44 17.80
N LEU A 131 -21.57 58.71 16.49
CA LEU A 131 -20.41 58.51 15.64
C LEU A 131 -19.33 59.56 15.94
N ALA A 132 -18.25 59.19 16.62
CA ALA A 132 -16.88 59.65 16.34
C ALA A 132 -15.85 58.95 17.27
N PRO A 133 -14.79 58.31 16.72
CA PRO A 133 -13.67 57.84 17.54
C PRO A 133 -12.91 59.04 18.11
N ILE A 134 -12.81 59.14 19.43
CA ILE A 134 -12.04 60.18 20.12
C ILE A 134 -10.55 59.99 19.78
N ARG A 135 -9.98 60.91 19.01
CA ARG A 135 -8.54 60.95 18.75
C ARG A 135 -7.87 61.80 19.82
N LEU A 136 -7.25 61.16 20.80
CA LEU A 136 -6.40 61.84 21.80
C LEU A 136 -5.02 62.12 21.18
N GLN A 137 -4.71 63.40 20.96
CA GLN A 137 -3.36 63.85 20.62
C GLN A 137 -2.65 64.36 21.88
N LEU A 138 -1.38 63.98 22.04
CA LEU A 138 -0.49 64.52 23.07
C LEU A 138 -0.25 66.01 22.82
N SER A 139 -0.55 66.85 23.82
CA SER A 139 -0.28 68.29 23.77
C SER A 139 1.23 68.55 23.77
N GLN A 140 1.77 69.16 22.71
CA GLN A 140 3.15 69.66 22.72
C GLN A 140 3.24 70.97 23.53
N PRO A 141 4.34 71.21 24.27
CA PRO A 141 4.50 72.42 25.06
C PRO A 141 4.70 73.65 24.16
N GLN A 142 3.93 74.71 24.40
CA GLN A 142 4.06 75.98 23.68
C GLN A 142 5.24 76.81 24.20
N PRO A 143 6.03 77.46 23.33
CA PRO A 143 7.09 78.36 23.76
C PRO A 143 6.48 79.66 24.31
N HIS A 144 6.90 80.03 25.52
CA HIS A 144 6.60 81.34 26.11
C HIS A 144 7.30 82.44 25.31
N ASN A 145 6.53 83.30 24.64
CA ASN A 145 7.00 84.58 24.14
C ASN A 145 6.87 85.61 25.26
N SER A 146 8.01 86.03 25.81
CA SER A 146 8.12 87.18 26.70
C SER A 146 8.37 88.41 25.83
N ASP A 147 7.35 89.25 25.66
CA ASP A 147 7.55 90.61 25.15
C ASP A 147 8.14 91.47 26.27
N GLU A 148 9.39 91.93 26.12
CA GLU A 148 9.92 93.09 26.83
C GLU A 148 10.43 94.13 25.82
N PRO A 149 10.14 95.42 26.02
CA PRO A 149 10.25 96.42 24.97
C PRO A 149 11.69 96.95 24.80
N ALA A 150 12.01 97.30 23.57
CA ALA A 150 13.24 97.94 23.16
C ALA A 150 13.51 99.24 23.96
N ASN A 151 14.60 99.26 24.72
CA ASN A 151 15.25 100.49 25.15
C ASN A 151 16.70 100.52 24.65
N SER A 152 16.93 101.37 23.67
CA SER A 152 18.24 101.75 23.15
C SER A 152 18.94 102.70 24.12
N MET A 153 20.21 102.46 24.47
CA MET A 153 21.14 103.50 24.90
C MET A 153 22.56 103.21 24.41
N LYS A 154 23.20 104.27 23.88
CA LYS A 154 24.50 104.32 23.19
C LYS A 154 25.70 104.27 24.15
N LEU A 155 26.74 103.60 23.65
CA LEU A 155 28.20 103.88 23.71
C LEU A 155 28.80 104.73 24.84
N GLY A 156 29.78 104.12 25.51
CA GLY A 156 30.97 104.72 26.12
C GLY A 156 32.09 103.69 26.10
#